data_AF-A0AAX6IJS1-F1
#
_entry.id   AF-A0AAX6IJS1-F1
#
_cell.length_a   1.000
_cell.length_b   1.000
_cell.length_c   1.000
_cell.angle_alpha   90.00
_cell.angle_beta   90.00
_cell.angle_gamma   90.00
#
_symmetry.space_group_name_H-M   'P 1'
#
loop_
_entity.id
_entity.type
_entity.pdbx_description
1 polymer ?
#
loop_
_entity_poly.entity_id
_entity_poly.type
_entity_poly.pdbx_seq_one_letter_code
_entity_poly.pdbx_strand_id
1 'polypeptide(L)'
;MVKPCPKEMKCDVELSSYAIRDAEEYKNFCDRSKDQRPQDEEVIGDIAEYLTTIHLSRCERGKRCLYEGSTPPGGFPNSWNGATYCTSELTILRNGEVHTWDKGYDDADNQVWGAKGGPYEFKPAPASGYDMFSPLSIPPPFLLEKKIEGSFVLDE
;
A
#
# COMPACT_ATOMS: atom_id res chain seq x y z
N MET A 1 0.00 -10.66 -7.68
CA MET A 1 0.87 -10.75 -8.87
C MET A 1 0.61 -9.54 -9.76
N VAL A 2 1.66 -8.96 -10.35
CA VAL A 2 1.58 -7.78 -11.22
C VAL A 2 2.14 -8.15 -12.58
N LYS A 3 1.43 -7.87 -13.67
CA LYS A 3 1.91 -8.09 -15.04
C LYS A 3 1.31 -7.05 -16.00
N PRO A 4 1.91 -6.83 -17.19
CA PRO A 4 1.29 -6.00 -18.23
C PRO A 4 -0.04 -6.61 -18.69
N CYS A 5 -1.00 -5.75 -19.05
CA CYS A 5 -2.23 -6.23 -19.68
C CYS A 5 -1.95 -6.85 -21.08
N PRO A 6 -2.76 -7.83 -21.52
CA PRO A 6 -2.74 -8.31 -22.90
C PRO A 6 -2.98 -7.15 -23.89
N LYS A 7 -2.38 -7.21 -25.07
CA LYS A 7 -2.46 -6.13 -26.08
C LYS A 7 -3.88 -5.87 -26.57
N GLU A 8 -4.75 -6.85 -26.44
CA GLU A 8 -6.14 -6.84 -26.86
C GLU A 8 -7.05 -6.12 -25.83
N MET A 9 -6.56 -5.95 -24.59
CA MET A 9 -7.29 -5.27 -23.52
C MET A 9 -6.93 -3.79 -23.46
N LYS A 10 -7.92 -2.95 -23.17
CA LYS A 10 -7.72 -1.51 -22.98
C LYS A 10 -7.28 -1.21 -21.54
N CYS A 11 -6.13 -1.73 -21.14
CA CYS A 11 -5.49 -1.43 -19.85
C CYS A 11 -3.97 -1.53 -19.97
N ASP A 12 -3.25 -1.01 -18.97
CA ASP A 12 -1.79 -1.00 -18.95
C ASP A 12 -1.24 -2.12 -18.05
N VAL A 13 -1.85 -2.32 -16.88
CA VAL A 13 -1.35 -3.24 -15.84
C VAL A 13 -2.49 -4.09 -15.29
N GLU A 14 -2.22 -5.39 -15.16
CA GLU A 14 -3.06 -6.34 -14.45
C GLU A 14 -2.47 -6.58 -13.05
N LEU A 15 -3.29 -6.34 -12.02
CA LEU A 15 -2.97 -6.62 -10.63
C LEU A 15 -3.92 -7.69 -10.10
N SER A 16 -3.40 -8.87 -9.83
CA SER A 16 -4.16 -9.98 -9.24
C SER A 16 -3.83 -10.17 -7.77
N SER A 17 -4.84 -10.37 -6.93
CA SER A 17 -4.70 -10.69 -5.50
C SER A 17 -5.01 -12.17 -5.24
N TYR A 18 -4.32 -12.73 -4.26
CA TYR A 18 -4.42 -14.14 -3.88
C TYR A 18 -4.44 -14.26 -2.35
N ALA A 19 -5.10 -15.29 -1.86
CA ALA A 19 -4.94 -15.73 -0.48
C ALA A 19 -3.59 -16.43 -0.29
N ILE A 20 -3.14 -16.48 0.97
CA ILE A 20 -1.94 -17.21 1.40
C ILE A 20 -2.42 -18.45 2.18
N ARG A 21 -1.80 -19.62 1.94
CA ARG A 21 -2.21 -20.89 2.58
C ARG A 21 -2.10 -20.85 4.11
N ASP A 22 -0.97 -20.38 4.63
CA ASP A 22 -0.72 -20.19 6.06
C ASP A 22 -0.40 -18.73 6.35
N ALA A 23 -1.40 -17.97 6.82
CA ALA A 23 -1.21 -16.56 7.12
C ALA A 23 -0.31 -16.31 8.34
N GLU A 24 -0.16 -17.26 9.27
CA GLU A 24 0.66 -17.07 10.47
C GLU A 24 2.15 -17.13 10.12
N GLU A 25 2.54 -17.98 9.16
CA GLU A 25 3.91 -18.03 8.64
C GLU A 25 4.37 -16.69 8.00
N TYR A 26 3.42 -15.98 7.36
CA TYR A 26 3.67 -14.71 6.65
C TYR A 26 3.42 -13.47 7.50
N LYS A 27 3.12 -13.64 8.79
CA LYS A 27 2.93 -12.53 9.70
C LYS A 27 4.22 -11.71 9.85
N ASN A 28 4.07 -10.39 9.74
CA ASN A 28 5.18 -9.42 9.78
C ASN A 28 6.31 -9.74 8.78
N PHE A 29 5.98 -10.34 7.62
CA PHE A 29 6.95 -10.74 6.60
C PHE A 29 7.88 -9.61 6.15
N CYS A 30 7.38 -8.38 6.07
CA CYS A 30 8.16 -7.21 5.66
C CYS A 30 9.19 -6.75 6.72
N ASP A 31 9.00 -7.09 7.99
CA ASP A 31 9.87 -6.69 9.09
C ASP A 31 11.01 -7.70 9.34
N ARG A 32 10.84 -8.92 8.81
CA ARG A 32 11.82 -10.01 8.92
C ARG A 32 12.90 -9.91 7.84
N SER A 33 14.12 -10.31 8.18
CA SER A 33 15.19 -10.42 7.19
C SER A 33 14.90 -11.54 6.19
N LYS A 34 15.53 -11.48 5.01
CA LYS A 34 15.25 -12.40 3.90
C LYS A 34 15.53 -13.87 4.24
N ASP A 35 16.53 -14.14 5.06
CA ASP A 35 16.92 -15.46 5.54
C ASP A 35 15.99 -16.01 6.63
N GLN A 36 15.18 -15.14 7.23
CA GLN A 36 14.27 -15.48 8.32
C GLN A 36 12.82 -15.57 7.90
N ARG A 37 12.50 -15.58 6.61
CA ARG A 37 11.13 -15.62 6.07
C ARG A 37 11.07 -16.56 4.86
N PRO A 38 9.86 -17.01 4.44
CA PRO A 38 9.72 -17.84 3.25
C PRO A 38 10.46 -17.27 2.04
N GLN A 39 11.20 -18.12 1.33
CA GLN A 39 11.94 -17.76 0.13
C GLN A 39 10.99 -17.58 -1.06
N ASP A 40 11.47 -16.98 -2.15
CA ASP A 40 10.62 -16.65 -3.30
C ASP A 40 9.94 -17.90 -3.90
N GLU A 41 10.62 -19.06 -3.95
CA GLU A 41 10.03 -20.31 -4.42
C GLU A 41 8.91 -20.83 -3.50
N GLU A 42 9.08 -20.68 -2.18
CA GLU A 42 8.09 -21.05 -1.16
C GLU A 42 6.87 -20.12 -1.27
N VAL A 43 7.11 -18.79 -1.39
CA VAL A 43 6.07 -17.77 -1.58
C VAL A 43 5.17 -18.10 -2.78
N ILE A 44 5.76 -18.52 -3.90
CA ILE A 44 4.99 -18.91 -5.09
C ILE A 44 4.24 -20.23 -4.88
N GLY A 45 4.84 -21.20 -4.17
CA GLY A 45 4.17 -22.47 -3.81
C GLY A 45 2.98 -22.28 -2.85
N ASP A 46 3.06 -21.27 -1.98
CA ASP A 46 2.06 -20.98 -0.95
C ASP A 46 0.92 -20.07 -1.41
N ILE A 47 0.94 -19.64 -2.67
CA ILE A 47 -0.22 -18.98 -3.29
C ILE A 47 -1.42 -19.93 -3.20
N ALA A 48 -2.49 -19.46 -2.56
CA ALA A 48 -3.74 -20.18 -2.40
C ALA A 48 -4.78 -19.70 -3.43
N GLU A 49 -6.00 -19.45 -2.96
CA GLU A 49 -7.13 -19.03 -3.78
C GLU A 49 -6.84 -17.71 -4.50
N TYR A 50 -7.19 -17.66 -5.78
CA TYR A 50 -7.23 -16.43 -6.55
C TYR A 50 -8.46 -15.61 -6.14
N LEU A 51 -8.26 -14.35 -5.77
CA LEU A 51 -9.33 -13.51 -5.21
C LEU A 51 -9.88 -12.53 -6.25
N THR A 52 -9.04 -11.65 -6.77
CA THR A 52 -9.49 -10.62 -7.72
C THR A 52 -8.41 -10.28 -8.74
N THR A 53 -8.83 -9.67 -9.84
CA THR A 53 -7.94 -8.95 -10.76
C THR A 53 -8.48 -7.56 -11.05
N ILE A 54 -7.61 -6.57 -10.87
CA ILE A 54 -7.83 -5.16 -11.20
C ILE A 54 -7.09 -4.85 -12.50
N HIS A 55 -7.80 -4.21 -13.43
CA HIS A 55 -7.21 -3.70 -14.66
C HIS A 55 -6.92 -2.21 -14.51
N LEU A 56 -5.66 -1.87 -14.27
CA LEU A 56 -5.21 -0.50 -14.09
C LEU A 56 -4.87 0.14 -15.43
N SER A 57 -5.32 1.37 -15.61
CA SER A 57 -4.94 2.23 -16.74
C SER A 57 -4.28 3.49 -16.21
N ARG A 58 -3.33 4.02 -16.98
CA ARG A 58 -2.69 5.29 -16.69
C ARG A 58 -3.74 6.39 -16.72
N CYS A 59 -3.75 7.20 -15.66
CA CYS A 59 -4.65 8.33 -15.59
C CYS A 59 -4.32 9.37 -16.67
N GLU A 60 -5.37 10.00 -17.21
CA GLU A 60 -5.24 11.07 -18.18
C GLU A 60 -4.44 12.26 -17.64
N ARG A 61 -3.79 13.00 -18.55
CA ARG A 61 -3.00 14.18 -18.18
C ARG A 61 -3.90 15.22 -17.50
N GLY A 62 -3.50 15.62 -16.29
CA GLY A 62 -4.24 16.60 -15.48
C GLY A 62 -4.96 15.98 -14.29
N LYS A 63 -5.17 14.65 -14.27
CA LYS A 63 -5.62 13.95 -13.07
C LYS A 63 -4.52 13.87 -12.01
N ARG A 64 -4.92 13.79 -10.73
CA ARG A 64 -3.98 13.62 -9.60
C ARG A 64 -3.35 12.22 -9.55
N CYS A 65 -4.08 11.21 -9.99
CA CYS A 65 -3.62 9.82 -10.00
C CYS A 65 -2.59 9.56 -11.10
N LEU A 66 -1.81 8.48 -10.89
CA LEU A 66 -0.90 7.90 -11.87
C LEU A 66 -1.58 6.73 -12.59
N TYR A 67 -2.25 5.87 -11.83
CA TYR A 67 -3.02 4.75 -12.34
C TYR A 67 -4.34 4.66 -11.58
N GLU A 68 -5.39 4.24 -12.26
CA GLU A 68 -6.69 3.94 -11.66
C GLU A 68 -7.29 2.72 -12.36
N GLY A 69 -8.10 1.95 -11.64
CA GLY A 69 -8.77 0.79 -12.19
C GLY A 69 -9.60 0.05 -11.16
N SER A 70 -10.36 -0.92 -11.65
CA SER A 70 -11.23 -1.75 -10.83
C SER A 70 -11.24 -3.19 -11.34
N THR A 71 -11.86 -4.06 -10.55
CA THR A 71 -12.38 -5.34 -11.03
C THR A 71 -13.41 -5.10 -12.16
N PRO A 72 -13.57 -6.04 -13.11
CA PRO A 72 -14.58 -5.94 -14.15
C PRO A 72 -16.01 -5.95 -13.55
N PRO A 73 -17.04 -5.56 -14.33
CA PRO A 73 -18.43 -5.67 -13.90
C PRO A 73 -18.77 -7.10 -13.45
N GLY A 74 -19.52 -7.23 -12.35
CA GLY A 74 -19.83 -8.52 -11.72
C GLY A 74 -18.77 -9.02 -10.74
N GLY A 75 -17.59 -8.38 -10.68
CA GLY A 75 -16.57 -8.69 -9.67
C GLY A 75 -16.03 -10.12 -9.75
N PHE A 76 -15.70 -10.69 -8.60
CA PHE A 76 -15.23 -12.06 -8.45
C PHE A 76 -15.99 -12.78 -7.33
N PRO A 77 -16.13 -14.12 -7.38
CA PRO A 77 -16.81 -14.86 -6.32
C PRO A 77 -16.18 -14.62 -4.94
N ASN A 78 -17.03 -14.44 -3.93
CA ASN A 78 -16.60 -14.30 -2.54
C ASN A 78 -17.70 -14.84 -1.63
N SER A 79 -17.34 -15.57 -0.57
CA SER A 79 -18.29 -16.20 0.36
C SER A 79 -18.19 -15.67 1.79
N TRP A 80 -17.49 -14.56 2.00
CA TRP A 80 -17.25 -14.03 3.34
C TRP A 80 -18.48 -13.28 3.86
N ASN A 81 -18.89 -13.56 5.11
CA ASN A 81 -19.99 -12.87 5.78
C ASN A 81 -21.30 -12.80 4.97
N GLY A 82 -21.61 -13.84 4.18
CA GLY A 82 -22.82 -13.88 3.36
C GLY A 82 -22.70 -13.19 1.99
N ALA A 83 -21.50 -12.76 1.60
CA ALA A 83 -21.26 -12.30 0.24
C ALA A 83 -21.42 -13.46 -0.76
N THR A 84 -21.70 -13.09 -2.01
CA THR A 84 -21.62 -13.96 -3.20
C THR A 84 -20.56 -13.47 -4.18
N TYR A 85 -20.26 -12.18 -4.19
CA TYR A 85 -19.17 -11.60 -4.97
C TYR A 85 -18.49 -10.43 -4.26
N CYS A 86 -17.29 -10.08 -4.72
CA CYS A 86 -16.55 -8.92 -4.28
C CYS A 86 -16.05 -8.08 -5.45
N THR A 87 -15.84 -6.80 -5.18
CA THR A 87 -15.23 -5.84 -6.10
C THR A 87 -14.04 -5.18 -5.42
N SER A 88 -13.05 -4.81 -6.21
CA SER A 88 -11.91 -4.02 -5.76
C SER A 88 -11.67 -2.86 -6.69
N GLU A 89 -11.37 -1.69 -6.12
CA GLU A 89 -10.96 -0.49 -6.84
C GLU A 89 -9.61 -0.02 -6.29
N LEU A 90 -8.71 0.37 -7.17
CA LEU A 90 -7.36 0.82 -6.79
C LEU A 90 -7.00 2.08 -7.56
N THR A 91 -6.56 3.10 -6.82
CA THR A 91 -5.95 4.30 -7.39
C THR A 91 -4.57 4.48 -6.80
N ILE A 92 -3.56 4.60 -7.67
CA ILE A 92 -2.19 4.93 -7.29
C ILE A 92 -1.97 6.39 -7.58
N LEU A 93 -1.63 7.17 -6.57
CA LEU A 93 -1.38 8.60 -6.66
C LEU A 93 0.13 8.89 -6.64
N ARG A 94 0.47 10.16 -6.86
CA ARG A 94 1.84 10.65 -6.69
C ARG A 94 2.25 10.56 -5.22
N ASN A 95 3.55 10.60 -4.97
CA ASN A 95 4.15 10.63 -3.62
C ASN A 95 3.85 9.38 -2.77
N GLY A 96 3.55 8.24 -3.39
CA GLY A 96 3.32 6.97 -2.69
C GLY A 96 1.96 6.85 -2.01
N GLU A 97 1.04 7.78 -2.27
CA GLU A 97 -0.36 7.66 -1.79
C GLU A 97 -1.12 6.62 -2.62
N VAL A 98 -1.89 5.77 -1.95
CA VAL A 98 -2.65 4.68 -2.56
C VAL A 98 -4.06 4.66 -1.97
N HIS A 99 -5.07 4.63 -2.83
CA HIS A 99 -6.46 4.47 -2.42
C HIS A 99 -6.94 3.07 -2.81
N THR A 100 -7.48 2.30 -1.88
CA THR A 100 -8.03 0.97 -2.14
C THR A 100 -9.45 0.84 -1.60
N TRP A 101 -10.30 0.16 -2.35
CA TRP A 101 -11.69 -0.05 -1.98
C TRP A 101 -12.18 -1.47 -2.28
N ASP A 102 -12.00 -2.35 -1.29
CA ASP A 102 -12.50 -3.71 -1.34
C ASP A 102 -13.88 -3.80 -0.69
N LYS A 103 -14.83 -4.38 -1.42
CA LYS A 103 -16.24 -4.51 -1.00
C LYS A 103 -16.75 -5.90 -1.36
N GLY A 104 -17.63 -6.45 -0.52
CA GLY A 104 -18.37 -7.67 -0.83
C GLY A 104 -19.87 -7.44 -0.77
N TYR A 105 -20.59 -8.17 -1.62
CA TYR A 105 -22.02 -8.03 -1.85
C TYR A 105 -22.69 -9.40 -1.80
N ASP A 106 -23.92 -9.45 -1.31
CA ASP A 106 -24.78 -10.63 -1.39
C ASP A 106 -25.41 -10.79 -2.80
N ASP A 107 -26.24 -11.81 -2.98
CA ASP A 107 -26.96 -12.09 -4.25
C ASP A 107 -28.02 -11.05 -4.62
N ALA A 108 -28.40 -10.18 -3.68
CA ALA A 108 -29.34 -9.09 -3.87
C ALA A 108 -28.64 -7.72 -4.04
N ASP A 109 -27.34 -7.73 -4.35
CA ASP A 109 -26.48 -6.55 -4.54
C ASP A 109 -26.35 -5.65 -3.29
N ASN A 110 -26.63 -6.15 -2.09
CA ASN A 110 -26.40 -5.40 -0.87
C ASN A 110 -24.95 -5.57 -0.42
N GLN A 111 -24.29 -4.45 -0.11
CA GLN A 111 -22.94 -4.49 0.45
C GLN A 111 -22.95 -5.05 1.88
N VAL A 112 -22.30 -6.21 2.07
CA VAL A 112 -22.23 -6.93 3.35
C VAL A 112 -20.91 -6.70 4.11
N TRP A 113 -19.82 -6.37 3.42
CA TRP A 113 -18.55 -6.00 4.04
C TRP A 113 -17.77 -4.94 3.25
N GLY A 114 -16.73 -4.39 3.88
CA GLY A 114 -15.92 -3.31 3.32
C GLY A 114 -16.42 -1.93 3.70
N ALA A 115 -15.65 -0.90 3.37
CA ALA A 115 -15.98 0.48 3.69
C ALA A 115 -17.20 0.97 2.87
N LYS A 116 -18.14 1.66 3.51
CA LYS A 116 -19.31 2.27 2.85
C LYS A 116 -19.09 3.74 2.47
N GLY A 117 -18.19 4.44 3.19
CA GLY A 117 -17.97 5.88 3.06
C GLY A 117 -16.97 6.29 1.97
N GLY A 118 -16.36 5.34 1.27
CA GLY A 118 -15.31 5.59 0.27
C GLY A 118 -14.09 4.67 0.44
N PRO A 119 -13.07 4.84 -0.41
CA PRO A 119 -11.82 4.08 -0.32
C PRO A 119 -11.05 4.39 0.95
N TYR A 120 -10.24 3.43 1.41
CA TYR A 120 -9.19 3.72 2.38
C TYR A 120 -8.05 4.47 1.69
N GLU A 121 -7.62 5.60 2.27
CA GLU A 121 -6.52 6.42 1.76
C GLU A 121 -5.23 6.16 2.54
N PHE A 122 -4.30 5.43 1.95
CA PHE A 122 -2.98 5.17 2.53
C PHE A 122 -1.98 6.22 2.06
N LYS A 123 -1.36 6.91 3.02
CA LYS A 123 -0.26 7.86 2.79
C LYS A 123 0.99 7.31 3.46
N PRO A 124 2.18 7.48 2.86
CA PRO A 124 3.42 7.10 3.52
C PRO A 124 3.51 7.79 4.88
N ALA A 125 3.93 7.04 5.91
CA ALA A 125 4.29 7.65 7.17
C ALA A 125 5.42 8.68 6.91
N PRO A 126 5.45 9.79 7.65
CA PRO A 126 6.61 10.67 7.63
C PRO A 126 7.85 9.82 7.89
N ALA A 127 8.96 10.08 7.17
CA ALA A 127 10.23 9.44 7.47
C ALA A 127 10.59 9.76 8.92
N SER A 128 10.31 8.85 9.84
CA SER A 128 10.72 8.97 11.21
C SER A 128 12.24 8.73 11.20
N GLY A 129 13.01 9.67 11.71
CA GLY A 129 14.48 9.57 11.81
C GLY A 129 14.93 8.54 12.85
N TYR A 130 14.35 7.34 12.83
CA TYR A 130 14.67 6.25 13.75
C TYR A 130 15.56 5.23 13.06
N ASP A 131 16.81 5.64 12.84
CA ASP A 131 17.94 4.72 12.78
C ASP A 131 18.64 4.76 14.14
N MET A 132 17.90 4.48 15.22
CA MET A 132 18.38 4.55 16.61
C MET A 132 18.84 3.19 17.13
N PHE A 133 19.36 2.33 16.25
CA PHE A 133 20.02 1.06 16.64
C PHE A 133 21.29 0.76 15.81
N SER A 134 21.99 1.80 15.36
CA SER A 134 23.37 1.65 14.90
C SER A 134 24.32 1.97 16.08
N PRO A 135 25.01 0.98 16.70
CA PRO A 135 25.86 1.22 17.87
C PRO A 135 27.19 1.92 17.54
N LEU A 136 27.36 2.49 16.34
CA LEU A 136 28.62 3.08 15.89
C LEU A 136 28.38 4.37 15.08
N SER A 137 27.81 5.39 15.71
CA SER A 137 27.99 6.76 15.23
C SER A 137 28.07 7.72 16.40
N ILE A 138 29.32 7.99 16.82
CA ILE A 138 29.64 9.12 17.67
C ILE A 138 29.43 10.38 16.82
N PRO A 139 28.46 11.27 17.14
CA PRO A 139 28.38 12.55 16.44
C PRO A 139 29.58 13.42 16.84
N PRO A 140 30.21 14.15 15.89
CA PRO A 140 31.27 15.09 16.23
C PRO A 140 30.70 16.20 17.14
N PRO A 141 31.47 16.72 18.11
CA PRO A 141 31.00 17.80 18.94
C PRO A 141 30.83 19.04 18.07
N PHE A 142 29.58 19.43 17.82
CA PHE A 142 29.26 20.76 17.34
C PHE A 142 29.71 21.76 18.41
N LEU A 143 30.84 22.41 18.10
CA LEU A 143 31.36 23.59 18.77
C LEU A 143 30.26 24.65 18.80
N LEU A 144 29.63 24.78 19.95
CA LEU A 144 28.65 25.81 20.25
C LEU A 144 29.40 27.13 20.53
N GLU A 145 29.94 27.77 19.50
CA GLU A 145 30.39 29.17 19.61
C GLU A 145 29.16 30.08 19.66
N LYS A 146 28.53 30.19 20.83
CA LYS A 146 27.73 31.36 21.17
C LYS A 146 28.69 32.51 21.46
N LYS A 147 29.06 33.25 20.42
CA LYS A 147 29.72 34.56 20.55
C LYS A 147 28.71 35.54 21.15
N ILE A 148 28.91 35.90 22.41
CA ILE A 148 28.21 36.99 23.09
C ILE A 148 29.02 38.27 22.83
N GLU A 149 28.41 39.23 22.14
CA GLU A 149 28.93 40.58 21.86
C GLU A 149 27.67 41.45 21.60
N GLY A 150 27.36 42.59 22.22
CA GLY A 150 27.92 43.39 23.30
C GLY A 150 26.77 44.23 23.90
N SER A 151 26.83 44.49 25.21
CA SER A 151 27.03 45.82 25.84
C SER A 151 25.80 46.75 25.86
N PHE A 152 25.27 46.89 27.07
CA PHE A 152 24.28 47.86 27.53
C PHE A 152 24.71 49.31 27.26
N VAL A 153 23.74 50.14 26.85
CA VAL A 153 23.81 51.61 26.94
C VAL A 153 22.63 52.04 27.81
N LEU A 154 22.93 52.80 28.86
CA LEU A 154 21.97 53.51 29.70
C LEU A 154 21.75 54.90 29.08
N ASP A 155 20.51 55.28 28.83
CA ASP A 155 20.13 56.67 28.54
C ASP A 155 19.99 57.45 29.86
N GLU A 156 20.44 58.71 29.85
CA GLU A 156 20.28 59.72 30.91
C GLU A 156 18.82 60.11 31.16
#